data_AF-A0A538QNX0-F1
#
_entry.id   AF-A0A538QNX0-F1
#
_cell.length_a   1.000
_cell.length_b   1.000
_cell.length_c   1.000
_cell.angle_alpha   90.00
_cell.angle_beta   90.00
_cell.angle_gamma   90.00
#
_symmetry.space_group_name_H-M   'P 1'
#
loop_
_entity.id
_entity.type
_entity.pdbx_description
1 polymer ?
#
loop_
_entity_poly.entity_id
_entity_poly.type
_entity_poly.pdbx_seq_one_letter_code
_entity_poly.pdbx_strand_id
1 'polypeptide(L)'
;MLAAAGTALGACGDDGATPRDASPDTPAMCGGVTPFTGDIVDWDSTEASFCGVFGAKWTVRSDAACTSSTPPNGRFQLQIPRQPQTVVDIAPPAAASGCPGLGGMLYQLPGVAIASDAVIAGGGAFSARAMVQGRVTSMFTQIGQPLDTSRGQLVVHVGGTPRAVSISAGHAATQRFDGTSWAAGDTGRDVLFPNVDLSGGAVTVTMTGASVGTGSYTLEAGKLTYIAVIAN
;
A
#
# COMPACT_ATOMS: atom_id res chain seq x y z
N MET A 1 31.29 64.08 39.71
CA MET A 1 30.83 62.71 40.08
C MET A 1 29.70 62.38 39.12
N LEU A 2 29.97 61.80 37.95
CA LEU A 2 30.17 60.36 37.68
C LEU A 2 29.13 59.47 38.36
N ALA A 3 28.13 59.02 37.60
CA ALA A 3 27.91 57.59 37.29
C ALA A 3 26.70 57.45 36.34
N ALA A 4 26.97 57.12 35.09
CA ALA A 4 26.02 56.48 34.20
C ALA A 4 26.06 54.97 34.47
N ALA A 5 24.91 54.30 34.56
CA ALA A 5 24.81 52.85 34.55
C ALA A 5 23.79 52.46 33.49
N GLY A 6 24.31 52.03 32.33
CA GLY A 6 23.53 51.45 31.25
C GLY A 6 23.18 50.01 31.55
N THR A 7 21.90 49.68 31.44
CA THR A 7 21.41 48.30 31.35
C THR A 7 21.65 47.81 29.93
N ALA A 8 22.67 46.97 29.78
CA ALA A 8 22.94 46.23 28.55
C ALA A 8 21.77 45.26 28.28
N LEU A 9 21.14 45.42 27.12
CA LEU A 9 20.30 44.40 26.52
C LEU A 9 21.18 43.17 26.26
N GLY A 10 20.82 42.04 26.85
CA GLY A 10 21.40 40.75 26.52
C GLY A 10 21.05 40.41 25.07
N ALA A 11 21.99 40.65 24.17
CA ALA A 11 21.95 40.15 22.81
C ALA A 11 21.92 38.61 22.87
N CYS A 12 20.87 38.01 22.31
CA CYS A 12 20.93 36.61 21.89
C CYS A 12 21.97 36.54 20.77
N GLY A 13 23.14 35.99 21.07
CA GLY A 13 24.14 35.67 20.05
C GLY A 13 23.55 34.65 19.07
N ASP A 14 23.55 34.99 17.79
CA ASP A 14 23.49 33.99 16.74
C ASP A 14 24.93 33.47 16.53
N ASP A 15 25.09 32.16 16.51
CA ASP A 15 26.38 31.50 16.28
C ASP A 15 26.62 31.25 14.77
N GLY A 16 26.09 32.10 13.88
CA GLY A 16 26.39 32.03 12.44
C GLY A 16 26.08 30.70 11.75
N ALA A 17 25.30 29.81 12.37
CA ALA A 17 24.80 28.61 11.73
C ALA A 17 23.61 28.99 10.86
N THR A 18 23.69 28.70 9.55
CA THR A 18 22.53 28.70 8.65
C THR A 18 21.33 28.07 9.35
N PRO A 19 20.09 28.61 9.22
CA PRO A 19 18.92 27.95 9.77
C PRO A 19 18.89 26.52 9.24
N ARG A 20 19.30 25.56 10.07
CA ARG A 20 18.98 24.17 9.86
C ARG A 20 17.52 24.10 10.27
N ASP A 21 16.65 24.02 9.27
CA ASP A 21 15.30 23.53 9.50
C ASP A 21 15.44 22.32 10.42
N ALA A 22 14.79 22.39 11.58
CA ALA A 22 14.74 21.25 12.47
C ALA A 22 14.28 20.06 11.62
N SER A 23 15.05 18.96 11.66
CA SER A 23 14.56 17.68 11.17
C SER A 23 13.15 17.52 11.73
N PRO A 24 12.12 17.21 10.93
CA PRO A 24 10.78 17.02 11.47
C PRO A 24 10.88 16.02 12.62
N ASP A 25 10.63 16.51 13.84
CA ASP A 25 10.48 15.68 15.04
C ASP A 25 9.18 14.91 14.88
N THR A 26 9.19 13.95 13.96
CA THR A 26 8.19 12.92 13.93
C THR A 26 8.70 11.93 14.97
N PRO A 27 8.09 11.85 16.19
CA PRO A 27 8.47 10.79 17.11
C PRO A 27 8.42 9.47 16.34
N ALA A 28 9.36 8.57 16.61
CA ALA A 28 9.34 7.22 16.08
C ALA A 28 8.06 6.54 16.61
N MET A 29 6.93 6.80 15.96
CA MET A 29 5.72 6.03 16.13
C MET A 29 6.13 4.60 15.76
N CYS A 30 5.66 3.60 16.50
CA CYS A 30 5.80 2.20 16.12
C CYS A 30 7.11 1.47 16.35
N GLY A 31 8.03 2.04 17.14
CA GLY A 31 9.31 1.39 17.43
C GLY A 31 10.12 1.06 16.15
N GLY A 32 9.77 1.67 15.02
CA GLY A 32 10.30 1.42 13.69
C GLY A 32 11.08 2.62 13.15
N VAL A 33 12.01 2.35 12.24
CA VAL A 33 12.89 3.35 11.60
C VAL A 33 12.63 3.51 10.10
N THR A 34 11.81 2.63 9.50
CA THR A 34 11.57 2.62 8.06
C THR A 34 10.22 3.26 7.74
N PRO A 35 10.17 4.39 7.00
CA PRO A 35 8.91 4.95 6.54
C PRO A 35 8.32 4.07 5.44
N PHE A 36 7.10 3.58 5.65
CA PHE A 36 6.30 2.91 4.65
C PHE A 36 5.20 3.87 4.18
N THR A 37 5.26 4.23 2.89
CA THR A 37 4.33 5.18 2.26
C THR A 37 3.78 4.59 0.98
N GLY A 38 2.60 5.06 0.59
CA GLY A 38 1.94 4.61 -0.62
C GLY A 38 0.53 5.17 -0.70
N ASP A 39 -0.29 4.53 -1.52
CA ASP A 39 -1.70 4.82 -1.63
C ASP A 39 -2.57 3.57 -1.61
N ILE A 40 -3.84 3.79 -1.31
CA ILE A 40 -4.92 2.88 -1.64
C ILE A 40 -5.96 3.64 -2.43
N VAL A 41 -6.20 3.14 -3.64
CA VAL A 41 -7.09 3.76 -4.60
C VAL A 41 -8.27 2.83 -4.88
N ASP A 42 -9.32 3.40 -5.44
CA ASP A 42 -10.42 2.60 -5.95
C ASP A 42 -9.94 1.69 -7.09
N TRP A 43 -10.55 0.52 -7.22
CA TRP A 43 -10.25 -0.45 -8.26
C TRP A 43 -10.25 0.15 -9.67
N ASP A 44 -11.18 1.06 -9.93
CA ASP A 44 -11.38 1.72 -11.22
C ASP A 44 -10.58 3.03 -11.35
N SER A 45 -9.77 3.37 -10.35
CA SER A 45 -8.90 4.55 -10.39
C SER A 45 -7.88 4.42 -11.51
N THR A 46 -7.82 5.44 -12.37
CA THR A 46 -6.86 5.56 -13.47
C THR A 46 -5.98 6.79 -13.26
N GLU A 47 -4.98 6.97 -14.11
CA GLU A 47 -4.16 8.21 -14.09
C GLU A 47 -4.98 9.45 -14.48
N ALA A 48 -5.95 9.29 -15.39
CA ALA A 48 -6.82 10.38 -15.83
C ALA A 48 -7.96 10.68 -14.86
N SER A 49 -8.35 9.70 -14.03
CA SER A 49 -9.42 9.82 -13.06
C SER A 49 -9.02 9.13 -11.76
N PHE A 50 -8.11 9.78 -11.04
CA PHE A 50 -7.64 9.31 -9.74
C PHE A 50 -8.78 9.32 -8.71
N CYS A 51 -8.94 8.21 -7.99
CA CYS A 51 -9.80 8.18 -6.81
C CYS A 51 -9.14 7.44 -5.64
N GLY A 52 -8.82 8.19 -4.59
CA GLY A 52 -8.31 7.63 -3.34
C GLY A 52 -9.43 7.06 -2.47
N VAL A 53 -9.11 6.00 -1.73
CA VAL A 53 -10.05 5.43 -0.75
C VAL A 53 -9.92 6.20 0.55
N PHE A 54 -10.93 6.98 0.91
CA PHE A 54 -10.96 7.74 2.15
C PHE A 54 -11.28 6.86 3.35
N GLY A 55 -10.49 6.98 4.43
CA GLY A 55 -10.80 6.39 5.73
C GLY A 55 -10.48 4.89 5.87
N ALA A 56 -9.77 4.29 4.91
CA ALA A 56 -9.20 2.96 5.09
C ALA A 56 -8.18 3.00 6.23
N LYS A 57 -8.30 2.08 7.19
CA LYS A 57 -7.45 2.03 8.39
C LYS A 57 -6.36 0.98 8.21
N TRP A 58 -5.12 1.41 8.37
CA TRP A 58 -3.92 0.59 8.26
C TRP A 58 -3.37 0.34 9.66
N THR A 59 -3.04 -0.90 10.00
CA THR A 59 -2.51 -1.26 11.32
C THR A 59 -1.37 -2.26 11.19
N VAL A 60 -0.19 -1.96 11.74
CA VAL A 60 0.93 -2.91 11.75
C VAL A 60 0.56 -4.09 12.65
N ARG A 61 0.59 -5.32 12.13
CA ARG A 61 0.05 -6.47 12.86
C ARG A 61 0.76 -6.77 14.18
N SER A 62 2.06 -6.53 14.23
CA SER A 62 2.88 -6.72 15.44
C SER A 62 2.70 -5.62 16.48
N ASP A 63 2.04 -4.51 16.14
CA ASP A 63 1.84 -3.38 17.05
C ASP A 63 0.52 -2.65 16.72
N ALA A 64 -0.53 -2.92 17.50
CA ALA A 64 -1.84 -2.30 17.26
C ALA A 64 -1.88 -0.78 17.50
N ALA A 65 -0.90 -0.21 18.22
CA ALA A 65 -0.78 1.25 18.35
C ALA A 65 -0.33 1.91 17.04
N CYS A 66 0.19 1.10 16.10
CA CYS A 66 0.70 1.54 14.82
C CYS A 66 -0.33 1.57 13.76
N THR A 67 -1.17 2.58 13.87
CA THR A 67 -2.28 2.77 12.97
C THR A 67 -2.23 4.11 12.25
N SER A 68 -2.70 4.09 11.02
CA SER A 68 -2.91 5.27 10.19
C SER A 68 -4.27 5.14 9.51
N SER A 69 -4.86 6.26 9.13
CA SER A 69 -6.09 6.29 8.34
C SER A 69 -5.89 7.22 7.16
N THR A 70 -6.38 6.78 6.01
CA THR A 70 -6.16 7.49 4.75
C THR A 70 -7.04 8.74 4.65
N PRO A 71 -6.49 9.90 4.25
CA PRO A 71 -7.28 11.06 3.87
C PRO A 71 -7.94 10.83 2.50
N PRO A 72 -8.75 11.77 1.98
CA PRO A 72 -9.53 11.56 0.75
C PRO A 72 -8.70 11.21 -0.50
N ASN A 73 -7.42 11.54 -0.53
CA ASN A 73 -6.52 11.16 -1.62
C ASN A 73 -5.96 9.73 -1.49
N GLY A 74 -6.38 8.94 -0.50
CA GLY A 74 -5.98 7.54 -0.33
C GLY A 74 -4.53 7.33 0.11
N ARG A 75 -3.74 8.38 0.30
CA ARG A 75 -2.32 8.25 0.68
C ARG A 75 -2.18 7.85 2.14
N PHE A 76 -1.16 7.06 2.45
CA PHE A 76 -0.82 6.73 3.83
C PHE A 76 0.67 6.91 4.08
N GLN A 77 0.99 7.11 5.35
CA GLN A 77 2.33 7.02 5.89
C GLN A 77 2.25 6.26 7.21
N LEU A 78 3.13 5.27 7.35
CA LEU A 78 3.32 4.47 8.55
C LEU A 78 4.81 4.34 8.82
N GLN A 79 5.17 4.23 10.09
CA GLN A 79 6.48 3.74 10.49
C GLN A 79 6.34 2.24 10.76
N ILE A 80 7.24 1.43 10.19
CA ILE A 80 7.21 -0.02 10.35
C ILE A 80 8.53 -0.54 10.92
N PRO A 81 8.52 -1.68 11.64
CA PRO A 81 9.73 -2.39 12.01
C PRO A 81 10.57 -2.71 10.78
N ARG A 82 11.90 -2.55 10.90
CA ARG A 82 12.81 -2.93 9.82
C ARG A 82 13.00 -4.45 9.81
N GLN A 83 12.24 -5.12 8.95
CA GLN A 83 12.24 -6.57 8.77
C GLN A 83 12.09 -6.90 7.29
N PRO A 84 12.54 -8.08 6.82
CA PRO A 84 12.42 -8.46 5.40
C PRO A 84 11.01 -8.27 4.82
N GLN A 85 10.00 -8.60 5.63
CA GLN A 85 8.59 -8.35 5.36
C GLN A 85 7.90 -7.92 6.66
N THR A 86 7.12 -6.85 6.60
CA THR A 86 6.21 -6.43 7.67
C THR A 86 4.77 -6.56 7.18
N VAL A 87 3.90 -7.13 8.02
CA VAL A 87 2.50 -7.31 7.70
C VAL A 87 1.67 -6.16 8.27
N VAL A 88 0.87 -5.54 7.41
CA VAL A 88 -0.03 -4.43 7.76
C VAL A 88 -1.46 -4.81 7.40
N ASP A 89 -2.32 -4.89 8.40
CA ASP A 89 -3.74 -5.12 8.22
C ASP A 89 -4.43 -3.86 7.71
N ILE A 90 -5.32 -4.02 6.73
CA ILE A 90 -6.11 -2.94 6.13
C ILE A 90 -7.58 -3.23 6.37
N ALA A 91 -8.20 -2.43 7.23
CA ALA A 91 -9.65 -2.45 7.38
C ALA A 91 -10.28 -1.48 6.34
N PRO A 92 -11.33 -1.91 5.62
CA PRO A 92 -12.03 -1.04 4.69
C PRO A 92 -12.69 0.10 5.45
N PRO A 93 -12.90 1.27 4.82
CA PRO A 93 -13.60 2.37 5.45
C PRO A 93 -15.04 2.00 5.79
N ALA A 94 -15.55 2.52 6.89
CA ALA A 94 -16.96 2.40 7.26
C ALA A 94 -17.88 3.26 6.39
N ALA A 95 -17.34 4.33 5.79
CA ALA A 95 -18.07 5.21 4.88
C ALA A 95 -18.13 4.62 3.46
N ALA A 96 -19.20 4.95 2.74
CA ALA A 96 -19.32 4.63 1.32
C ALA A 96 -18.25 5.35 0.48
N SER A 97 -17.99 4.81 -0.71
CA SER A 97 -17.06 5.40 -1.67
C SER A 97 -17.46 6.84 -2.01
N GLY A 98 -16.47 7.73 -1.94
CA GLY A 98 -16.56 9.10 -2.43
C GLY A 98 -16.23 9.23 -3.92
N CYS A 99 -15.92 8.11 -4.61
CA CYS A 99 -15.54 8.14 -6.01
C CYS A 99 -16.74 8.48 -6.90
N PRO A 100 -16.54 9.33 -7.94
CA PRO A 100 -17.58 9.63 -8.91
C PRO A 100 -18.17 8.34 -9.53
N GLY A 101 -19.49 8.26 -9.60
CA GLY A 101 -20.20 7.10 -10.17
C GLY A 101 -20.26 5.86 -9.28
N LEU A 102 -19.58 5.84 -8.13
CA LEU A 102 -19.61 4.74 -7.16
C LEU A 102 -20.33 5.09 -5.85
N GLY A 103 -20.90 6.29 -5.78
CA GLY A 103 -21.52 6.85 -4.58
C GLY A 103 -22.52 5.90 -3.92
N GLY A 104 -22.34 5.70 -2.62
CA GLY A 104 -23.21 4.83 -1.80
C GLY A 104 -22.77 3.37 -1.73
N MET A 105 -21.81 2.92 -2.55
CA MET A 105 -21.27 1.57 -2.43
C MET A 105 -20.16 1.48 -1.37
N LEU A 106 -20.16 0.41 -0.60
CA LEU A 106 -19.16 0.14 0.44
C LEU A 106 -18.00 -0.70 -0.10
N TYR A 107 -16.81 -0.44 0.41
CA TYR A 107 -15.68 -1.37 0.33
C TYR A 107 -15.89 -2.46 1.39
N GLN A 108 -15.88 -3.73 0.97
CA GLN A 108 -16.21 -4.84 1.89
C GLN A 108 -15.06 -5.82 2.10
N LEU A 109 -14.11 -5.88 1.18
CA LEU A 109 -12.97 -6.79 1.31
C LEU A 109 -11.89 -6.16 2.19
N PRO A 110 -11.55 -6.78 3.33
CA PRO A 110 -10.36 -6.39 4.08
C PRO A 110 -9.11 -6.74 3.29
N GLY A 111 -8.03 -6.05 3.64
CA GLY A 111 -6.75 -6.19 3.00
C GLY A 111 -5.63 -6.55 3.95
N VAL A 112 -4.52 -7.00 3.37
CA VAL A 112 -3.23 -7.20 4.03
C VAL A 112 -2.16 -6.68 3.11
N ALA A 113 -1.41 -5.65 3.51
CA ALA A 113 -0.22 -5.23 2.79
C ALA A 113 1.01 -5.93 3.37
N ILE A 114 1.88 -6.42 2.49
CA ILE A 114 3.20 -6.92 2.86
C ILE A 114 4.25 -5.89 2.44
N ALA A 115 4.74 -5.14 3.41
CA ALA A 115 5.78 -4.14 3.21
C ALA A 115 7.15 -4.83 3.20
N SER A 116 7.84 -4.82 2.06
CA SER A 116 9.19 -5.39 1.93
C SER A 116 10.27 -4.31 2.13
N ASP A 117 11.20 -4.54 3.06
CA ASP A 117 12.32 -3.61 3.30
C ASP A 117 13.17 -3.41 2.03
N ALA A 118 13.38 -4.47 1.24
CA ALA A 118 14.14 -4.40 0.01
C ALA A 118 13.48 -3.51 -1.06
N VAL A 119 12.14 -3.57 -1.17
CA VAL A 119 11.38 -2.72 -2.10
C VAL A 119 11.40 -1.28 -1.64
N ILE A 120 11.20 -1.02 -0.34
CA ILE A 120 11.24 0.33 0.23
C ILE A 120 12.64 0.93 0.06
N ALA A 121 13.69 0.19 0.39
CA ALA A 121 15.08 0.62 0.23
C ALA A 121 15.46 0.85 -1.24
N GLY A 122 14.84 0.13 -2.17
CA GLY A 122 14.97 0.33 -3.61
C GLY A 122 14.19 1.54 -4.15
N GLY A 123 13.49 2.30 -3.30
CA GLY A 123 12.66 3.44 -3.70
C GLY A 123 11.36 3.04 -4.41
N GLY A 124 10.90 1.79 -4.23
CA GLY A 124 9.68 1.29 -4.83
C GLY A 124 8.44 2.03 -4.31
N ALA A 125 7.52 2.34 -5.21
CA ALA A 125 6.20 2.81 -4.85
C ALA A 125 5.32 1.63 -4.41
N PHE A 126 4.49 1.85 -3.41
CA PHE A 126 3.44 0.91 -3.02
C PHE A 126 2.08 1.48 -3.39
N SER A 127 1.25 0.68 -4.04
CA SER A 127 -0.13 1.02 -4.36
C SER A 127 -1.02 -0.19 -4.08
N ALA A 128 -2.14 0.04 -3.40
CA ALA A 128 -3.19 -0.95 -3.19
C ALA A 128 -4.47 -0.50 -3.90
N ARG A 129 -5.33 -1.47 -4.24
CA ARG A 129 -6.60 -1.21 -4.91
C ARG A 129 -7.76 -1.86 -4.18
N ALA A 130 -8.71 -1.07 -3.71
CA ALA A 130 -9.91 -1.58 -3.04
C ALA A 130 -11.08 -1.70 -4.01
N MET A 131 -11.88 -2.76 -3.86
CA MET A 131 -13.11 -2.94 -4.63
C MET A 131 -14.33 -2.62 -3.78
N VAL A 132 -15.22 -1.79 -4.32
CA VAL A 132 -16.60 -1.69 -3.81
C VAL A 132 -17.38 -2.97 -4.12
N GLN A 133 -18.43 -3.25 -3.34
CA GLN A 133 -19.22 -4.49 -3.46
C GLN A 133 -19.67 -4.81 -4.90
N GLY A 134 -20.24 -3.84 -5.62
CA GLY A 134 -20.68 -4.04 -7.01
C GLY A 134 -19.52 -4.38 -7.97
N ARG A 135 -18.33 -3.79 -7.72
CA ARG A 135 -17.14 -4.05 -8.52
C ARG A 135 -16.63 -5.47 -8.31
N VAL A 136 -16.61 -5.97 -7.07
CA VAL A 136 -16.25 -7.38 -6.77
C VAL A 136 -17.10 -8.32 -7.62
N THR A 137 -18.43 -8.16 -7.61
CA THR A 137 -19.32 -9.01 -8.41
C THR A 137 -19.00 -8.94 -9.91
N SER A 138 -18.87 -7.73 -10.47
CA SER A 138 -18.58 -7.56 -11.90
C SER A 138 -17.22 -8.14 -12.32
N MET A 139 -16.18 -7.99 -11.49
CA MET A 139 -14.82 -8.44 -11.79
C MET A 139 -14.74 -9.97 -11.77
N PHE A 140 -15.32 -10.60 -10.75
CA PHE A 140 -15.35 -12.06 -10.66
C PHE A 140 -16.26 -12.68 -11.75
N THR A 141 -17.31 -11.97 -12.17
CA THR A 141 -18.07 -12.36 -13.38
C THR A 141 -17.20 -12.33 -14.63
N GLN A 142 -16.37 -11.30 -14.82
CA GLN A 142 -15.42 -11.20 -15.94
C GLN A 142 -14.36 -12.31 -15.91
N ILE A 143 -13.90 -12.72 -14.72
CA ILE A 143 -12.97 -13.85 -14.53
C ILE A 143 -13.64 -15.20 -14.87
N GLY A 144 -14.98 -15.25 -14.87
CA GLY A 144 -15.75 -16.46 -15.12
C GLY A 144 -15.89 -17.37 -13.89
N GLN A 145 -15.55 -16.87 -12.70
CA GLN A 145 -15.69 -17.59 -11.42
C GLN A 145 -16.12 -16.62 -10.32
N PRO A 146 -17.05 -17.00 -9.42
CA PRO A 146 -17.40 -16.15 -8.29
C PRO A 146 -16.20 -15.93 -7.34
N LEU A 147 -16.26 -14.89 -6.53
CA LEU A 147 -15.34 -14.73 -5.39
C LEU A 147 -15.49 -15.93 -4.45
N ASP A 148 -14.37 -16.60 -4.16
CA ASP A 148 -14.29 -17.65 -3.15
C ASP A 148 -13.62 -17.08 -1.88
N THR A 149 -14.42 -16.84 -0.85
CA THR A 149 -13.94 -16.27 0.42
C THR A 149 -13.14 -17.27 1.26
N SER A 150 -13.12 -18.56 0.90
CA SER A 150 -12.23 -19.55 1.53
C SER A 150 -10.80 -19.50 0.97
N ARG A 151 -10.59 -18.72 -0.11
CA ARG A 151 -9.33 -18.58 -0.82
C ARG A 151 -8.73 -17.19 -0.65
N GLY A 152 -7.43 -17.09 -0.92
CA GLY A 152 -6.71 -15.81 -0.93
C GLY A 152 -6.91 -15.05 -2.24
N GLN A 153 -6.72 -13.74 -2.19
CA GLN A 153 -6.72 -12.88 -3.37
C GLN A 153 -5.39 -12.10 -3.35
N LEU A 154 -4.57 -12.18 -4.39
CA LEU A 154 -3.28 -11.49 -4.42
C LEU A 154 -3.27 -10.40 -5.49
N VAL A 155 -2.89 -9.20 -5.10
CA VAL A 155 -2.62 -8.08 -6.01
C VAL A 155 -1.15 -7.72 -5.92
N VAL A 156 -0.46 -7.77 -7.05
CA VAL A 156 0.95 -7.41 -7.19
C VAL A 156 1.04 -6.07 -7.90
N HIS A 157 1.53 -5.05 -7.20
CA HIS A 157 1.90 -3.78 -7.81
C HIS A 157 3.30 -3.88 -8.40
N VAL A 158 3.46 -3.56 -9.68
CA VAL A 158 4.73 -3.60 -10.41
C VAL A 158 5.24 -2.18 -10.62
N GLY A 159 6.29 -1.82 -9.90
CA GLY A 159 7.06 -0.60 -10.11
C GLY A 159 8.03 -0.75 -11.28
N GLY A 160 8.11 0.27 -12.13
CA GLY A 160 8.98 0.27 -13.32
C GLY A 160 8.25 -0.21 -14.58
N THR A 161 8.98 -0.87 -15.48
CA THR A 161 8.38 -1.40 -16.73
C THR A 161 7.58 -2.67 -16.40
N PRO A 162 6.29 -2.75 -16.79
CA PRO A 162 5.49 -3.96 -16.59
C PRO A 162 6.16 -5.23 -17.15
N ARG A 163 6.17 -6.28 -16.34
CA ARG A 163 6.70 -7.61 -16.69
C ARG A 163 5.74 -8.70 -16.25
N ALA A 164 5.85 -9.88 -16.85
CA ALA A 164 5.01 -11.01 -16.49
C ALA A 164 5.31 -11.46 -15.06
N VAL A 165 4.26 -11.58 -14.25
CA VAL A 165 4.27 -12.07 -12.87
C VAL A 165 3.64 -13.46 -12.84
N SER A 166 4.19 -14.38 -12.05
CA SER A 166 3.58 -15.70 -11.83
C SER A 166 3.62 -16.10 -10.37
N ILE A 167 2.72 -17.00 -9.98
CA ILE A 167 2.67 -17.55 -8.62
C ILE A 167 2.70 -19.09 -8.63
N SER A 168 3.17 -19.68 -7.54
CA SER A 168 3.29 -21.15 -7.41
C SER A 168 1.98 -21.87 -7.11
N ALA A 169 0.97 -21.17 -6.60
CA ALA A 169 -0.32 -21.75 -6.19
C ALA A 169 -1.33 -21.75 -7.33
N GLY A 170 -2.28 -22.70 -7.33
CA GLY A 170 -3.39 -22.70 -8.28
C GLY A 170 -4.33 -21.50 -8.03
N HIS A 171 -4.83 -20.89 -9.09
CA HIS A 171 -5.70 -19.71 -9.02
C HIS A 171 -6.64 -19.63 -10.22
N ALA A 172 -7.65 -18.76 -10.17
CA ALA A 172 -8.53 -18.47 -11.29
C ALA A 172 -7.84 -17.56 -12.34
N ALA A 173 -8.49 -17.27 -13.46
CA ALA A 173 -7.85 -16.51 -14.56
C ALA A 173 -7.32 -15.14 -14.09
N THR A 174 -6.00 -14.94 -14.22
CA THR A 174 -5.29 -13.71 -13.84
C THR A 174 -5.82 -12.50 -14.60
N GLN A 175 -5.88 -11.37 -13.91
CA GLN A 175 -6.23 -10.08 -14.51
C GLN A 175 -5.07 -9.10 -14.31
N ARG A 176 -4.88 -8.22 -15.29
CA ARG A 176 -3.88 -7.16 -15.26
C ARG A 176 -4.51 -5.81 -15.44
N PHE A 177 -3.94 -4.80 -14.81
CA PHE A 177 -4.23 -3.40 -15.03
C PHE A 177 -3.08 -2.75 -15.77
N ASP A 178 -3.35 -2.06 -16.87
CA ASP A 178 -2.33 -1.40 -17.70
C ASP A 178 -2.12 0.10 -17.38
N GLY A 179 -2.81 0.63 -16.36
CA GLY A 179 -2.87 2.06 -16.07
C GLY A 179 -4.23 2.68 -16.42
N THR A 180 -5.00 2.02 -17.29
CA THR A 180 -6.28 2.50 -17.81
C THR A 180 -7.40 1.49 -17.60
N SER A 181 -7.16 0.19 -17.85
CA SER A 181 -8.20 -0.83 -17.85
C SER A 181 -7.72 -2.17 -17.31
N TRP A 182 -8.68 -2.96 -16.82
CA TRP A 182 -8.46 -4.34 -16.40
C TRP A 182 -8.79 -5.31 -17.53
N ALA A 183 -7.90 -6.26 -17.79
CA ALA A 183 -8.08 -7.31 -18.78
C ALA A 183 -7.39 -8.60 -18.35
N ALA A 184 -7.68 -9.71 -19.03
CA ALA A 184 -6.98 -10.97 -18.80
C ALA A 184 -5.47 -10.82 -19.10
N GLY A 185 -4.64 -11.44 -18.25
CA GLY A 185 -3.18 -11.46 -18.41
C GLY A 185 -2.44 -11.20 -17.10
N ASP A 186 -1.12 -11.31 -17.17
CA ASP A 186 -0.20 -11.31 -16.03
C ASP A 186 0.91 -10.24 -16.13
N THR A 187 0.78 -9.33 -17.11
CA THR A 187 1.79 -8.31 -17.43
C THR A 187 1.16 -6.92 -17.42
N GLY A 188 1.21 -6.23 -16.29
CA GLY A 188 0.62 -4.90 -16.10
C GLY A 188 1.26 -4.12 -14.96
N ARG A 189 0.77 -2.90 -14.73
CA ARG A 189 1.13 -2.09 -13.55
C ARG A 189 0.62 -2.75 -12.27
N ASP A 190 -0.55 -3.35 -12.32
CA ASP A 190 -1.07 -4.18 -11.23
C ASP A 190 -1.52 -5.52 -11.80
N VAL A 191 -1.30 -6.62 -11.06
CA VAL A 191 -1.70 -7.97 -11.46
C VAL A 191 -2.49 -8.62 -10.32
N LEU A 192 -3.73 -9.02 -10.61
CA LEU A 192 -4.61 -9.76 -9.71
C LEU A 192 -4.53 -11.25 -10.02
N PHE A 193 -4.20 -12.05 -9.00
CA PHE A 193 -4.39 -13.49 -8.95
C PHE A 193 -5.61 -13.79 -8.07
N PRO A 194 -6.77 -14.09 -8.67
CA PRO A 194 -8.00 -14.34 -7.92
C PRO A 194 -8.09 -15.80 -7.45
N ASN A 195 -8.76 -16.02 -6.32
CA ASN A 195 -9.09 -17.36 -5.80
C ASN A 195 -7.85 -18.27 -5.69
N VAL A 196 -6.79 -17.76 -5.08
CA VAL A 196 -5.53 -18.47 -4.85
C VAL A 196 -5.72 -19.58 -3.82
N ASP A 197 -5.33 -20.79 -4.19
CA ASP A 197 -5.32 -21.97 -3.32
C ASP A 197 -4.30 -21.81 -2.20
N LEU A 198 -4.75 -21.94 -0.96
CA LEU A 198 -3.96 -21.77 0.25
C LEU A 198 -3.50 -23.10 0.86
N SER A 199 -3.89 -24.24 0.28
CA SER A 199 -3.57 -25.59 0.81
C SER A 199 -2.07 -25.88 0.86
N GLY A 200 -1.29 -25.27 -0.03
CA GLY A 200 0.18 -25.39 -0.07
C GLY A 200 0.93 -24.49 0.91
N GLY A 201 0.23 -23.65 1.71
CA GLY A 201 0.85 -22.70 2.62
C GLY A 201 1.27 -21.41 1.91
N ALA A 202 2.54 -21.01 2.07
CA ALA A 202 3.05 -19.78 1.47
C ALA A 202 3.10 -19.87 -0.06
N VAL A 203 2.73 -18.78 -0.73
CA VAL A 203 2.71 -18.64 -2.19
C VAL A 203 3.99 -17.95 -2.64
N THR A 204 4.74 -18.57 -3.53
CA THR A 204 5.92 -17.95 -4.14
C THR A 204 5.49 -17.12 -5.34
N VAL A 205 5.86 -15.84 -5.33
CA VAL A 205 5.69 -14.89 -6.43
C VAL A 205 7.02 -14.71 -7.15
N THR A 206 6.99 -14.84 -8.47
CA THR A 206 8.13 -14.59 -9.36
C THR A 206 7.76 -13.57 -10.42
N MET A 207 8.77 -12.91 -10.99
CA MET A 207 8.62 -11.98 -12.09
C MET A 207 9.70 -12.27 -13.13
N THR A 208 9.38 -12.11 -14.40
CA THR A 208 10.36 -12.25 -15.48
C THR A 208 11.45 -11.18 -15.39
N GLY A 209 12.70 -11.56 -15.66
CA GLY A 209 13.87 -10.67 -15.58
C GLY A 209 14.31 -10.38 -14.13
N ALA A 210 15.19 -9.39 -13.97
CA ALA A 210 15.67 -8.97 -12.65
C ALA A 210 14.58 -8.22 -11.88
N SER A 211 14.42 -8.57 -10.60
CA SER A 211 13.37 -8.01 -9.75
C SER A 211 13.79 -7.85 -8.29
N VAL A 212 13.14 -6.90 -7.61
CA VAL A 212 13.17 -6.78 -6.15
C VAL A 212 11.75 -6.99 -5.61
N GLY A 213 11.62 -7.67 -4.47
CA GLY A 213 10.32 -7.94 -3.84
C GLY A 213 9.62 -9.22 -4.32
N THR A 214 10.21 -10.03 -5.19
CA THR A 214 9.73 -11.40 -5.43
C THR A 214 10.11 -12.32 -4.25
N GLY A 215 9.33 -13.37 -3.99
CA GLY A 215 9.56 -14.25 -2.84
C GLY A 215 8.32 -15.00 -2.38
N SER A 216 8.37 -15.57 -1.18
CA SER A 216 7.24 -16.28 -0.58
C SER A 216 6.40 -15.37 0.30
N TYR A 217 5.08 -15.52 0.19
CA TYR A 217 4.08 -14.70 0.86
C TYR A 217 2.98 -15.56 1.46
N THR A 218 2.59 -15.26 2.70
CA THR A 218 1.41 -15.89 3.32
C THR A 218 0.19 -15.06 2.98
N LEU A 219 -0.77 -15.69 2.29
CA LEU A 219 -2.06 -15.10 1.95
C LEU A 219 -3.11 -15.51 2.99
N GLU A 220 -4.18 -14.73 3.08
CA GLU A 220 -5.28 -14.99 4.00
C GLU A 220 -6.60 -15.16 3.25
N ALA A 221 -7.40 -16.13 3.67
CA ALA A 221 -8.71 -16.39 3.09
C ALA A 221 -9.62 -15.17 3.21
N GLY A 222 -10.32 -14.84 2.13
CA GLY A 222 -11.29 -13.74 2.09
C GLY A 222 -10.68 -12.34 2.16
N LYS A 223 -9.36 -12.21 2.03
CA LYS A 223 -8.65 -10.92 2.03
C LYS A 223 -7.95 -10.66 0.70
N LEU A 224 -7.77 -9.37 0.39
CA LEU A 224 -6.84 -8.91 -0.65
C LEU A 224 -5.45 -8.73 -0.04
N THR A 225 -4.50 -9.60 -0.40
CA THR A 225 -3.09 -9.44 -0.10
C THR A 225 -2.45 -8.54 -1.15
N TYR A 226 -1.79 -7.47 -0.73
CA TYR A 226 -1.09 -6.52 -1.60
C TYR A 226 0.40 -6.61 -1.38
N ILE A 227 1.15 -6.74 -2.47
CA ILE A 227 2.62 -6.66 -2.46
C ILE A 227 3.07 -5.71 -3.54
N ALA A 228 4.28 -5.15 -3.39
CA ALA A 228 4.94 -4.40 -4.45
C ALA A 228 6.21 -5.14 -4.89
N VAL A 229 6.49 -5.08 -6.19
CA VAL A 229 7.73 -5.57 -6.79
C VAL A 229 8.31 -4.49 -7.69
N ILE A 230 9.65 -4.45 -7.82
CA ILE A 230 10.34 -3.51 -8.72
C ILE A 230 10.93 -4.32 -9.87
N ALA A 231 10.61 -3.94 -11.11
CA ALA A 231 11.26 -4.45 -12.30
C ALA A 231 12.51 -3.61 -12.58
N ASN A 232 13.69 -4.25 -12.51
CA ASN A 232 14.99 -3.64 -12.82
C ASN A 232 15.35 -3.77 -14.29
#